data_AF-A0A1F6Y547-F1
#
_entry.id   AF-A0A1F6Y547-F1
#
_cell.length_a   1.000
_cell.length_b   1.000
_cell.length_c   1.000
_cell.angle_alpha   90.00
_cell.angle_beta   90.00
_cell.angle_gamma   90.00
#
_symmetry.space_group_name_H-M   'P 1'
#
loop_
_entity.id
_entity.type
_entity.pdbx_description
1 polymer ?
#
loop_
_entity_poly.entity_id
_entity_poly.type
_entity_poly.pdbx_seq_one_letter_code
_entity_poly.pdbx_strand_id
1 'polypeptide(L)'
;MIVFKFYLSDIQSLFSIVGSLSIGVALLTYFYKKQQDKVLATIEQVVFFREQIITEWTKVSQSIVNKNPKYMFSHIKIKNIQDNIEDLKKEFSFNFKDQLDIFFNSNSLSQDQILNEQIMFLNMLEEFSLRVNHLGTQKHPALESVCDTFVSLIEMNTVALFYMRNIRSNNKNYSAILNLYESWRDIFQKPNIINNLEKHGFISKEKKKEIFKKQREDVLNRSTKID
;
A
#
# COMPACT_ATOMS: atom_id res chain seq x y z
N MET A 1 -11.52 -49.30 -54.20
CA MET A 1 -10.94 -48.83 -52.92
C MET A 1 -10.62 -47.32 -52.97
N ILE A 2 -11.60 -46.47 -53.31
CA ILE A 2 -11.42 -45.01 -53.42
C ILE A 2 -12.51 -44.28 -52.61
N VAL A 3 -13.73 -44.83 -52.59
CA VAL A 3 -14.89 -44.31 -51.82
C VAL A 3 -14.64 -44.29 -50.29
N PHE A 4 -13.93 -45.29 -49.75
CA PHE A 4 -13.62 -45.37 -48.32
C PHE A 4 -12.57 -44.34 -47.85
N LYS A 5 -11.76 -43.82 -48.78
CA LYS A 5 -10.67 -42.87 -48.50
C LYS A 5 -11.18 -41.44 -48.34
N PHE A 6 -12.23 -41.07 -49.08
CA PHE A 6 -12.89 -39.76 -48.98
C PHE A 6 -13.62 -39.60 -47.64
N TYR A 7 -14.40 -40.60 -47.22
CA TYR A 7 -15.11 -40.58 -45.94
C TYR A 7 -14.17 -40.44 -44.73
N LEU A 8 -13.00 -41.09 -44.76
CA LEU A 8 -12.04 -41.03 -43.65
C LEU A 8 -11.40 -39.63 -43.51
N SER A 9 -11.11 -38.97 -44.64
CA SER A 9 -10.57 -37.61 -44.69
C SER A 9 -11.57 -36.58 -44.15
N ASP A 10 -12.83 -36.69 -44.56
CA ASP A 10 -13.89 -35.77 -44.12
C ASP A 10 -14.16 -35.92 -42.62
N ILE A 11 -14.19 -37.16 -42.11
CA ILE A 11 -14.35 -37.47 -40.69
C ILE A 11 -13.16 -36.94 -39.86
N GLN A 12 -11.92 -37.11 -40.33
CA GLN A 12 -10.73 -36.55 -39.66
C GLN A 12 -10.76 -35.02 -39.61
N SER A 13 -11.21 -34.35 -40.68
CA SER A 13 -11.37 -32.90 -40.69
C SER A 13 -12.41 -32.44 -39.66
N LEU A 14 -13.52 -33.16 -39.55
CA LEU A 14 -14.60 -32.89 -38.60
C LEU A 14 -14.13 -33.06 -37.14
N PHE A 15 -13.37 -34.13 -36.85
CA PHE A 15 -12.77 -34.33 -35.52
C PHE A 15 -11.71 -33.28 -35.19
N SER A 16 -10.93 -32.80 -36.17
CA SER A 16 -9.97 -31.71 -35.99
C SER A 16 -10.67 -30.38 -35.69
N ILE A 17 -11.76 -30.09 -36.39
CA ILE A 17 -12.60 -28.89 -36.17
C ILE A 17 -13.26 -28.95 -34.79
N VAL A 18 -13.88 -30.07 -34.43
CA VAL A 18 -14.50 -30.25 -33.10
C VAL A 18 -13.44 -30.20 -32.00
N GLY A 19 -12.29 -30.84 -32.18
CA GLY A 19 -11.19 -30.81 -31.22
C GLY A 19 -10.63 -29.40 -31.01
N SER A 20 -10.41 -28.63 -32.08
CA SER A 20 -9.93 -27.24 -31.99
C SER A 20 -10.96 -26.29 -31.37
N LEU A 21 -12.25 -26.44 -31.69
CA LEU A 21 -13.34 -25.73 -31.00
C LEU A 21 -13.40 -26.08 -29.51
N SER A 22 -13.19 -27.34 -29.15
CA SER A 22 -13.18 -27.80 -27.75
C SER A 22 -12.04 -27.16 -26.95
N ILE A 23 -10.85 -27.08 -27.55
CA ILE A 23 -9.69 -26.40 -26.97
C ILE A 23 -9.97 -24.90 -26.82
N GLY A 24 -10.59 -24.27 -27.83
CA GLY A 24 -10.99 -22.87 -27.79
C GLY A 24 -11.97 -22.57 -26.64
N VAL A 25 -13.01 -23.38 -26.49
CA VAL A 25 -13.97 -23.27 -25.39
C VAL A 25 -13.31 -23.52 -24.04
N ALA A 26 -12.41 -24.50 -23.94
CA ALA A 26 -11.68 -24.78 -22.70
C ALA A 26 -10.76 -23.61 -22.29
N LEU A 27 -10.06 -23.00 -23.25
CA LEU A 27 -9.23 -21.82 -23.02
C LEU A 27 -10.08 -20.61 -22.61
N LEU A 28 -11.18 -20.35 -23.31
CA LEU A 28 -12.13 -19.28 -22.95
C LEU A 28 -12.68 -19.48 -21.54
N THR A 29 -13.09 -20.71 -21.21
CA THR A 29 -13.59 -21.05 -19.87
C THR A 29 -12.51 -20.88 -18.81
N TYR A 30 -11.27 -21.30 -19.10
CA TYR A 30 -10.13 -21.12 -18.22
C TYR A 30 -9.83 -19.64 -17.97
N PHE A 31 -9.74 -18.82 -19.02
CA PHE A 31 -9.47 -17.38 -18.89
C PHE A 31 -10.63 -16.65 -18.18
N TYR A 32 -11.87 -17.03 -18.47
CA TYR A 32 -13.04 -16.48 -17.79
C TYR A 32 -13.03 -16.81 -16.29
N LYS A 33 -12.81 -18.07 -15.92
CA LYS A 33 -12.72 -18.49 -14.52
C LYS A 33 -11.54 -17.82 -13.81
N LYS A 34 -10.37 -17.75 -14.45
CA LYS A 34 -9.19 -17.05 -13.93
C LYS A 34 -9.48 -15.56 -13.68
N GLN A 35 -10.25 -14.90 -14.54
CA GLN A 35 -10.63 -13.51 -14.33
C GLN A 35 -11.62 -13.37 -13.17
N GLN A 36 -12.60 -14.26 -13.06
CA GLN A 36 -13.54 -14.28 -11.94
C GLN A 36 -12.83 -14.51 -10.59
N ASP A 37 -11.91 -15.47 -10.53
CA ASP A 37 -11.10 -15.77 -9.34
C ASP A 37 -10.26 -14.55 -8.93
N LYS A 38 -9.70 -13.83 -9.92
CA LYS A 38 -8.94 -12.61 -9.69
C LYS A 38 -9.79 -11.47 -9.11
N VAL A 39 -11.03 -11.31 -9.61
CA VAL A 39 -11.97 -10.31 -9.08
C VAL A 39 -12.34 -10.64 -7.63
N LEU A 40 -12.69 -11.90 -7.36
CA LEU A 40 -13.05 -12.35 -6.01
C LEU A 40 -11.89 -12.15 -5.03
N ALA A 41 -10.68 -12.58 -5.40
CA ALA A 41 -9.50 -12.37 -4.58
C ALA A 41 -9.19 -10.88 -4.35
N THR A 42 -9.47 -10.02 -5.32
CA THR A 42 -9.30 -8.57 -5.14
C THR A 42 -10.32 -8.00 -4.16
N ILE A 43 -11.57 -8.46 -4.20
CA ILE A 43 -12.60 -8.05 -3.24
C ILE A 43 -12.17 -8.47 -1.82
N GLU A 44 -11.68 -9.71 -1.65
CA GLU A 44 -11.15 -10.19 -0.37
C GLU A 44 -9.96 -9.36 0.12
N GLN A 45 -9.06 -8.94 -0.77
CA GLN A 45 -7.96 -8.03 -0.44
C GLN A 45 -8.48 -6.68 0.07
N VAL A 46 -9.48 -6.09 -0.59
CA VAL A 46 -10.10 -4.83 -0.15
C VAL A 46 -10.77 -4.99 1.21
N VAL A 47 -11.51 -6.07 1.42
CA VAL A 47 -12.17 -6.37 2.69
C VAL A 47 -11.14 -6.55 3.81
N PHE A 48 -10.12 -7.38 3.59
CA PHE A 48 -9.01 -7.57 4.53
C PHE A 48 -8.36 -6.24 4.91
N PHE A 49 -8.10 -5.38 3.93
CA PHE A 49 -7.51 -4.07 4.17
C PHE A 49 -8.41 -3.20 5.06
N ARG A 50 -9.70 -3.09 4.72
CA ARG A 50 -10.64 -2.22 5.43
C ARG A 50 -11.00 -2.73 6.82
N GLU A 51 -11.20 -4.03 6.97
CA GLU A 51 -11.70 -4.60 8.22
C GLU A 51 -10.57 -4.94 9.19
N GLN A 52 -9.41 -5.35 8.69
CA GLN A 52 -8.29 -5.77 9.54
C GLN A 52 -7.22 -4.70 9.64
N ILE A 53 -6.66 -4.26 8.51
CA ILE A 53 -5.52 -3.32 8.52
C ILE A 53 -5.92 -1.96 9.09
N ILE A 54 -7.05 -1.38 8.68
CA ILE A 54 -7.51 -0.09 9.21
C ILE A 54 -7.86 -0.18 10.70
N THR A 55 -8.52 -1.27 11.10
CA THR A 55 -8.84 -1.50 12.51
C THR A 55 -7.59 -1.60 13.36
N GLU A 56 -6.58 -2.35 12.89
CA GLU A 56 -5.33 -2.51 13.62
C GLU A 56 -4.53 -1.20 13.68
N TRP A 57 -4.48 -0.44 12.58
CA TRP A 57 -3.89 0.90 12.59
C TRP A 57 -4.59 1.83 13.57
N THR A 58 -5.91 1.75 13.66
CA THR A 58 -6.68 2.58 14.60
C THR A 58 -6.29 2.28 16.05
N LYS A 59 -6.07 1.00 16.39
CA LYS A 59 -5.56 0.62 17.72
C LYS A 59 -4.16 1.16 17.97
N VAL A 60 -3.22 0.88 17.07
CA VAL A 60 -1.83 1.35 17.16
C VAL A 60 -1.77 2.87 17.34
N SER A 61 -2.49 3.60 16.48
CA SER A 61 -2.48 5.06 16.51
C SER A 61 -3.08 5.63 17.80
N GLN A 62 -4.16 5.03 18.31
CA GLN A 62 -4.72 5.40 19.62
C GLN A 62 -3.75 5.09 20.76
N SER A 63 -3.11 3.93 20.77
CA SER A 63 -2.10 3.56 21.78
C SER A 63 -0.95 4.57 21.81
N ILE A 64 -0.47 5.01 20.65
CA ILE A 64 0.58 6.02 20.53
C ILE A 64 0.11 7.38 21.06
N VAL A 65 -1.06 7.85 20.63
CA VAL A 65 -1.61 9.16 21.04
C VAL A 65 -1.93 9.19 22.53
N ASN A 66 -2.44 8.10 23.10
CA ASN A 66 -2.71 7.99 24.53
C ASN A 66 -1.43 8.08 25.36
N LYS A 67 -0.32 7.52 24.86
CA LYS A 67 0.99 7.58 25.52
C LYS A 67 1.68 8.93 25.34
N ASN A 68 1.58 9.51 24.15
CA ASN A 68 2.12 10.84 23.83
C ASN A 68 1.06 11.68 23.11
N PRO A 69 0.22 12.44 23.85
CA PRO A 69 -0.85 13.25 23.27
C PRO A 69 -0.38 14.35 22.33
N LYS A 70 0.91 14.71 22.38
CA LYS A 70 1.52 15.71 21.50
C LYS A 70 2.11 15.11 20.22
N TYR A 71 2.15 13.78 20.12
CA TYR A 71 2.72 13.12 18.96
C TYR A 71 1.91 13.42 17.70
N MET A 72 2.62 13.69 16.61
CA MET A 72 2.03 13.94 15.30
C MET A 72 2.60 12.97 14.28
N PHE A 73 1.73 12.18 13.66
CA PHE A 73 2.11 11.31 12.56
C PHE A 73 2.59 12.16 11.38
N SER A 74 3.85 11.96 10.99
CA SER A 74 4.46 12.61 9.85
C SER A 74 4.50 11.70 8.65
N HIS A 75 4.17 12.23 7.48
CA HIS A 75 4.31 11.54 6.22
C HIS A 75 5.74 11.67 5.69
N ILE A 76 6.48 10.57 5.71
CA ILE A 76 7.82 10.51 5.11
C ILE A 76 7.69 9.79 3.77
N LYS A 77 7.75 10.53 2.66
CA LYS A 77 7.73 9.94 1.32
C LYS A 77 9.04 9.18 1.08
N ILE A 78 8.95 7.90 0.78
CA ILE A 78 10.12 7.08 0.44
C ILE A 78 10.54 7.44 -0.99
N LYS A 79 11.70 8.08 -1.13
CA LYS A 79 12.26 8.45 -2.44
C LYS A 79 12.78 7.23 -3.17
N ASN A 80 13.55 6.39 -2.46
CA ASN A 80 14.17 5.22 -3.05
C ASN A 80 14.00 4.01 -2.10
N ILE A 81 13.46 2.89 -2.62
CA ILE A 81 13.18 1.69 -1.81
C ILE A 81 14.45 0.96 -1.36
N GLN A 82 15.59 1.26 -2.00
CA GLN A 82 16.92 0.82 -1.59
C GLN A 82 17.56 1.73 -0.53
N ASP A 83 16.91 2.84 -0.13
CA ASP A 83 17.42 3.71 0.93
C ASP A 83 17.66 2.89 2.21
N ASN A 84 18.74 3.21 2.92
CA ASN A 84 19.00 2.61 4.21
C ASN A 84 18.43 3.50 5.33
N ILE A 85 18.39 2.95 6.55
CA ILE A 85 17.88 3.70 7.70
C ILE A 85 18.74 4.93 8.03
N GLU A 86 20.03 4.91 7.72
CA GLU A 86 20.94 6.02 8.01
C GLU A 86 20.67 7.23 7.12
N ASP A 87 20.31 6.99 5.86
CA ASP A 87 19.94 8.03 4.89
C ASP A 87 18.62 8.69 5.31
N LEU A 88 17.63 7.89 5.72
CA LEU A 88 16.37 8.40 6.28
C LEU A 88 16.60 9.19 7.58
N LYS A 89 17.51 8.72 8.46
CA LYS A 89 17.85 9.41 9.70
C LYS A 89 18.51 10.76 9.45
N LYS A 90 19.33 10.89 8.41
CA LYS A 90 19.96 12.17 8.02
C LYS A 90 18.93 13.15 7.46
N GLU A 91 18.04 12.68 6.59
CA GLU A 91 17.05 13.55 5.93
C GLU A 91 15.90 13.96 6.86
N PHE A 92 15.42 13.04 7.72
CA PHE A 92 14.25 13.24 8.57
C PHE A 92 14.58 13.12 10.07
N SER A 93 15.69 13.73 10.50
CA SER A 93 16.26 13.55 11.84
C SER A 93 15.27 13.80 12.99
N PHE A 94 14.41 14.83 12.87
CA PHE A 94 13.38 15.15 13.86
C PHE A 94 12.30 14.06 13.96
N ASN A 95 11.70 13.69 12.83
CA ASN A 95 10.64 12.66 12.76
C ASN A 95 11.17 11.28 13.16
N PHE A 96 12.42 11.01 12.81
CA PHE A 96 13.10 9.78 13.16
C PHE A 96 13.31 9.67 14.68
N LYS A 97 13.73 10.76 15.34
CA LYS A 97 13.87 10.79 16.79
C LYS A 97 12.53 10.60 17.50
N ASP A 98 11.50 11.33 17.08
CA ASP A 98 10.17 11.27 17.70
C ASP A 98 9.53 9.86 17.56
N GLN A 99 9.65 9.23 16.39
CA GLN A 99 9.20 7.85 16.20
C GLN A 99 10.04 6.85 17.01
N LEU A 100 11.37 6.97 17.01
CA LEU A 100 12.21 6.09 17.80
C LEU A 100 11.93 6.19 19.30
N ASP A 101 11.67 7.39 19.81
CA ASP A 101 11.43 7.61 21.23
C ASP A 101 10.11 6.95 21.69
N ILE A 102 9.12 6.88 20.80
CA ILE A 102 7.83 6.22 21.08
C ILE A 102 7.94 4.70 21.05
N PHE A 103 8.66 4.16 20.06
CA PHE A 103 8.69 2.73 19.80
C PHE A 103 9.83 2.00 20.52
N PHE A 104 10.96 2.67 20.80
CA PHE A 104 12.22 1.99 21.15
C PHE A 104 12.99 2.53 22.37
N ASN A 105 12.82 3.78 22.85
CA ASN A 105 13.68 4.34 23.91
C ASN A 105 13.07 4.47 25.34
N SER A 106 11.89 3.93 25.66
CA SER A 106 11.33 3.98 27.03
C SER A 106 11.23 2.59 27.70
N ASN A 107 11.89 2.41 28.85
CA ASN A 107 11.91 1.17 29.63
C ASN A 107 10.56 0.88 30.35
N SER A 108 9.47 0.65 29.61
CA SER A 108 8.14 0.41 30.20
C SER A 108 7.38 -0.74 29.53
N LEU A 109 6.62 -1.50 30.34
CA LEU A 109 5.70 -2.57 29.91
C LEU A 109 4.69 -2.12 28.83
N SER A 110 4.26 -0.85 28.87
CA SER A 110 3.36 -0.27 27.86
C SER A 110 4.00 -0.12 26.48
N GLN A 111 5.34 -0.07 26.40
CA GLN A 111 6.05 0.03 25.12
C GLN A 111 6.11 -1.32 24.41
N ASP A 112 6.29 -2.42 25.14
CA ASP A 112 6.25 -3.75 24.56
C ASP A 112 4.90 -4.00 23.86
N GLN A 113 3.82 -3.45 24.41
CA GLN A 113 2.49 -3.48 23.79
C GLN A 113 2.44 -2.69 22.48
N ILE A 114 2.82 -1.41 22.47
CA ILE A 114 2.84 -0.57 21.25
C ILE A 114 3.73 -1.18 20.17
N LEU A 115 4.90 -1.69 20.57
CA LEU A 115 5.84 -2.33 19.67
C LEU A 115 5.24 -3.60 19.04
N ASN A 116 4.58 -4.44 19.84
CA ASN A 116 3.93 -5.65 19.36
C ASN A 116 2.74 -5.34 18.43
N GLU A 117 1.92 -4.35 18.77
CA GLU A 117 0.83 -3.86 17.91
C GLU A 117 1.39 -3.34 16.57
N GLN A 118 2.48 -2.57 16.61
CA GLN A 118 3.16 -2.09 15.40
C GLN A 118 3.72 -3.23 14.55
N ILE A 119 4.33 -4.25 15.16
CA ILE A 119 4.81 -5.45 14.44
C ILE A 119 3.64 -6.16 13.77
N MET A 120 2.52 -6.35 14.50
CA MET A 120 1.35 -7.02 13.97
C MET A 120 0.77 -6.26 12.78
N PHE A 121 0.66 -4.93 12.89
CA PHE A 121 0.23 -4.05 11.81
C PHE A 121 1.13 -4.16 10.57
N LEU A 122 2.46 -4.10 10.75
CA LEU A 122 3.40 -4.24 9.64
C LEU A 122 3.34 -5.63 8.99
N ASN A 123 3.10 -6.69 9.76
CA ASN A 123 2.91 -8.04 9.21
C ASN A 123 1.63 -8.13 8.37
N MET A 124 0.52 -7.53 8.82
CA MET A 124 -0.72 -7.49 8.03
C MET A 124 -0.53 -6.72 6.72
N LEU A 125 0.19 -5.60 6.76
CA LEU A 125 0.54 -4.84 5.55
C LEU A 125 1.40 -5.69 4.59
N GLU A 126 2.39 -6.43 5.10
CA GLU A 126 3.21 -7.32 4.28
C GLU A 126 2.38 -8.44 3.67
N GLU A 127 1.49 -9.06 4.43
CA GLU A 127 0.59 -10.10 3.90
C GLU A 127 -0.31 -9.56 2.79
N PHE A 128 -0.92 -8.40 3.01
CA PHE A 128 -1.71 -7.72 1.98
C PHE A 128 -0.87 -7.46 0.72
N SER A 129 0.32 -6.89 0.89
CA SER A 129 1.22 -6.58 -0.23
C SER A 129 1.69 -7.82 -0.97
N LEU A 130 1.97 -8.92 -0.26
CA LEU A 130 2.29 -10.22 -0.85
C LEU A 130 1.13 -10.74 -1.70
N ARG A 131 -0.10 -10.69 -1.17
CA ARG A 131 -1.30 -11.15 -1.91
C ARG A 131 -1.53 -10.33 -3.18
N VAL A 132 -1.44 -9.00 -3.09
CA VAL A 132 -1.62 -8.11 -4.24
C VAL A 132 -0.54 -8.35 -5.30
N ASN A 133 0.72 -8.48 -4.87
CA ASN A 133 1.84 -8.71 -5.78
C ASN A 133 1.78 -10.09 -6.43
N HIS A 134 1.51 -11.14 -5.66
CA HIS A 134 1.46 -12.51 -6.14
C HIS A 134 0.32 -12.73 -7.15
N LEU A 135 -0.85 -12.15 -6.91
CA LEU A 135 -2.02 -12.27 -7.80
C LEU A 135 -2.00 -11.26 -8.96
N GLY A 136 -1.03 -10.36 -8.99
CA GLY A 136 -0.90 -9.33 -10.03
C GLY A 136 -2.11 -8.40 -10.08
N THR A 137 -2.69 -8.07 -8.93
CA THR A 137 -3.92 -7.26 -8.81
C THR A 137 -3.64 -5.77 -8.66
N GLN A 138 -2.38 -5.32 -8.69
CA GLN A 138 -1.97 -3.92 -8.41
C GLN A 138 -2.77 -2.86 -9.18
N LYS A 139 -3.17 -3.15 -10.42
CA LYS A 139 -3.91 -2.24 -11.32
C LYS A 139 -5.42 -2.52 -11.37
N HIS A 140 -5.94 -3.38 -10.49
CA HIS A 140 -7.35 -3.73 -10.50
C HIS A 140 -8.19 -2.55 -9.94
N PRO A 141 -9.27 -2.10 -10.62
CA PRO A 141 -10.03 -0.91 -10.23
C PRO A 141 -10.57 -0.94 -8.79
N ALA A 142 -10.91 -2.12 -8.26
CA ALA A 142 -11.37 -2.26 -6.88
C ALA A 142 -10.33 -1.81 -5.83
N LEU A 143 -9.02 -1.93 -6.12
CA LEU A 143 -7.96 -1.52 -5.20
C LEU A 143 -7.71 -0.01 -5.17
N GLU A 144 -8.26 0.76 -6.12
CA GLU A 144 -8.16 2.23 -6.12
C GLU A 144 -8.67 2.81 -4.80
N SER A 145 -9.72 2.21 -4.26
CA SER A 145 -10.36 2.65 -3.03
C SER A 145 -9.51 2.47 -1.76
N VAL A 146 -8.43 1.69 -1.82
CA VAL A 146 -7.52 1.46 -0.68
C VAL A 146 -6.11 1.99 -0.93
N CYS A 147 -5.77 2.32 -2.17
CA CYS A 147 -4.42 2.71 -2.59
C CYS A 147 -3.90 3.93 -1.82
N ASP A 148 -4.65 5.04 -1.80
CA ASP A 148 -4.27 6.27 -1.09
C ASP A 148 -4.00 6.02 0.39
N THR A 149 -4.89 5.24 1.01
CA THR A 149 -4.80 4.91 2.42
C THR A 149 -3.58 4.02 2.68
N PHE A 150 -3.32 3.04 1.82
CA PHE A 150 -2.12 2.22 1.89
C PHE A 150 -0.86 3.09 1.83
N VAL A 151 -0.73 3.95 0.81
CA VAL A 151 0.43 4.86 0.64
C VAL A 151 0.60 5.74 1.89
N SER A 152 -0.47 6.34 2.37
CA SER A 152 -0.47 7.18 3.58
C SER A 152 0.02 6.41 4.81
N LEU A 153 -0.46 5.18 5.01
CA LEU A 153 -0.05 4.35 6.14
C LEU A 153 1.44 4.00 6.08
N ILE A 154 1.98 3.71 4.90
CA ILE A 154 3.41 3.44 4.74
C ILE A 154 4.24 4.69 5.07
N GLU A 155 3.84 5.86 4.58
CA GLU A 155 4.55 7.12 4.84
C GLU A 155 4.55 7.50 6.33
N MET A 156 3.44 7.27 7.03
CA MET A 156 3.34 7.49 8.47
C MET A 156 4.23 6.55 9.29
N ASN A 157 4.49 5.34 8.77
CA ASN A 157 5.20 4.27 9.47
C ASN A 157 6.59 3.98 8.88
N THR A 158 7.13 4.89 8.08
CA THR A 158 8.39 4.67 7.35
C THR A 158 9.55 4.42 8.31
N VAL A 159 9.69 5.16 9.41
CA VAL A 159 10.80 4.92 10.36
C VAL A 159 10.68 3.54 10.98
N ALA A 160 9.49 3.18 11.47
CA ALA A 160 9.24 1.86 12.07
C ALA A 160 9.51 0.72 11.07
N LEU A 161 9.08 0.88 9.81
CA LEU A 161 9.29 -0.06 8.73
C LEU A 161 10.79 -0.32 8.47
N PHE A 162 11.57 0.73 8.24
CA PHE A 162 13.01 0.61 7.95
C PHE A 162 13.81 0.16 9.18
N TYR A 163 13.42 0.57 10.37
CA TYR A 163 14.01 0.09 11.62
C TYR A 163 13.82 -1.41 11.82
N MET A 164 12.58 -1.90 11.66
CA MET A 164 12.27 -3.33 11.78
C MET A 164 12.95 -4.17 10.70
N ARG A 165 13.04 -3.64 9.47
CA ARG A 165 13.78 -4.27 8.36
C ARG A 165 15.27 -4.43 8.71
N ASN A 166 15.89 -3.41 9.29
CA ASN A 166 17.31 -3.43 9.63
C ASN A 166 17.64 -4.30 10.85
N ILE A 167 16.79 -4.33 11.88
CA ILE A 167 17.02 -5.19 13.06
C ILE A 167 16.98 -6.67 12.69
N ARG A 168 16.04 -7.07 11.84
CA ARG A 168 15.87 -8.47 11.44
C ARG A 168 16.76 -8.87 10.26
N SER A 169 17.90 -8.18 10.10
CA SER A 169 18.91 -8.35 9.03
C SER A 169 19.19 -9.82 8.74
N ASN A 170 18.57 -10.32 7.67
CA ASN A 170 18.87 -11.53 6.88
C ASN A 170 17.66 -12.01 6.06
N ASN A 171 16.49 -11.39 6.21
CA ASN A 171 15.31 -11.77 5.45
C ASN A 171 14.76 -10.60 4.63
N LYS A 172 14.16 -10.88 3.47
CA LYS A 172 13.45 -9.91 2.62
C LYS A 172 12.14 -9.42 3.29
N ASN A 173 12.13 -9.29 4.61
CA ASN A 173 10.98 -8.88 5.41
C ASN A 173 10.54 -7.48 4.99
N TYR A 174 9.22 -7.32 4.86
CA TYR A 174 8.59 -6.05 4.50
C TYR A 174 8.96 -5.54 3.10
N SER A 175 9.54 -6.39 2.24
CA SER A 175 9.90 -6.02 0.87
C SER A 175 8.68 -5.94 -0.04
N ALA A 176 7.63 -6.72 0.24
CA ALA A 176 6.41 -6.64 -0.56
C ALA A 176 5.69 -5.31 -0.33
N ILE A 177 5.71 -4.78 0.90
CA ILE A 177 5.23 -3.42 1.22
C ILE A 177 5.91 -2.39 0.32
N LEU A 178 7.24 -2.41 0.26
CA LEU A 178 8.01 -1.43 -0.50
C LEU A 178 7.76 -1.54 -2.01
N ASN A 179 7.69 -2.76 -2.54
CA ASN A 179 7.39 -3.00 -3.95
C ASN A 179 5.99 -2.50 -4.32
N LEU A 180 4.98 -2.77 -3.47
CA LEU A 180 3.63 -2.29 -3.71
C LEU A 180 3.55 -0.77 -3.58
N TYR A 181 4.21 -0.20 -2.56
CA TYR A 181 4.31 1.25 -2.36
C TYR A 181 4.92 1.94 -3.59
N GLU A 182 6.04 1.45 -4.11
CA GLU A 182 6.66 2.00 -5.32
C GLU A 182 5.70 1.99 -6.50
N SER A 183 4.94 0.90 -6.65
CA SER A 183 3.96 0.80 -7.74
C SER A 183 2.77 1.75 -7.57
N TRP A 184 2.45 2.20 -6.36
CA TRP A 184 1.22 2.95 -6.05
C TRP A 184 1.45 4.42 -5.71
N ARG A 185 2.61 4.79 -5.18
CA ARG A 185 2.93 6.14 -4.67
C ARG A 185 2.75 7.27 -5.69
N ASP A 186 2.86 6.96 -6.98
CA ASP A 186 2.76 7.92 -8.07
C ASP A 186 1.50 7.75 -8.94
N ILE A 187 0.74 6.65 -8.76
CA ILE A 187 -0.50 6.42 -9.53
C ILE A 187 -1.64 7.30 -9.00
N PHE A 188 -1.69 7.49 -7.69
CA PHE A 188 -2.74 8.26 -7.03
C PHE A 188 -2.13 9.35 -6.15
N GLN A 189 -1.40 10.29 -6.77
CA GLN A 189 -1.09 11.54 -6.09
C GLN A 189 -2.42 12.26 -5.86
N LYS A 190 -2.89 12.28 -4.59
CA LYS A 190 -4.09 13.03 -4.20
C LYS A 190 -4.06 14.39 -4.91
N PRO A 191 -5.06 14.71 -5.73
CA PRO A 191 -5.19 16.08 -6.18
C PRO A 191 -5.36 16.91 -4.91
N ASN A 192 -4.40 17.78 -4.66
CA ASN A 192 -4.33 18.59 -3.46
C ASN A 192 -5.72 19.19 -3.22
N ILE A 193 -6.36 18.84 -2.09
CA ILE A 193 -7.78 19.17 -1.83
C ILE A 193 -7.99 20.67 -1.99
N ILE A 194 -7.03 21.49 -1.58
CA ILE A 194 -7.07 22.94 -1.75
C ILE A 194 -7.01 23.33 -3.24
N ASN A 195 -6.18 22.67 -4.04
CA ASN A 195 -6.16 22.86 -5.50
C ASN A 195 -7.47 22.43 -6.16
N ASN A 196 -8.11 21.36 -5.69
CA ASN A 196 -9.41 20.92 -6.22
C ASN A 196 -10.55 21.86 -5.81
N LEU A 197 -10.56 22.31 -4.55
CA LEU A 197 -11.52 23.30 -4.07
C LEU A 197 -11.39 24.60 -4.87
N GLU A 198 -10.17 25.04 -5.22
CA GLU A 198 -9.96 26.19 -6.10
C GLU A 198 -10.45 25.90 -7.53
N LYS A 199 -10.05 24.76 -8.10
CA LYS A 199 -10.40 24.35 -9.47
C LYS A 199 -11.91 24.26 -9.68
N HIS A 200 -12.66 23.87 -8.66
CA HIS A 200 -14.12 23.77 -8.69
C HIS A 200 -14.83 25.01 -8.11
N GLY A 201 -14.10 26.09 -7.80
CA GLY A 201 -14.69 27.37 -7.40
C GLY A 201 -15.19 27.44 -5.95
N PHE A 202 -14.92 26.43 -5.13
CA PHE A 202 -15.30 26.41 -3.71
C PHE A 202 -14.45 27.35 -2.84
N ILE A 203 -13.22 27.69 -3.29
CA ILE A 203 -12.37 28.68 -2.63
C ILE A 203 -11.71 29.60 -3.67
N SER A 204 -11.46 30.86 -3.32
CA SER A 204 -10.72 31.78 -4.18
C SER A 204 -9.21 31.49 -4.19
N LYS A 205 -8.52 32.02 -5.21
CA LYS A 205 -7.06 31.99 -5.29
C LYS A 205 -6.39 32.70 -4.10
N GLU A 206 -7.00 33.77 -3.55
CA GLU A 206 -6.49 34.42 -2.35
C GLU A 206 -6.59 33.50 -1.13
N LYS A 207 -7.75 32.84 -0.94
CA LYS A 207 -7.99 31.92 0.20
C LYS A 207 -7.02 30.74 0.18
N LYS A 208 -6.73 30.20 -1.00
CA LYS A 208 -5.72 29.16 -1.21
C LYS A 208 -4.34 29.62 -0.74
N LYS A 209 -3.91 30.83 -1.15
CA LYS A 209 -2.61 31.40 -0.77
C LYS A 209 -2.50 31.61 0.74
N GLU A 210 -3.56 32.09 1.39
CA GLU A 210 -3.62 32.23 2.85
C GLU A 210 -3.44 30.89 3.57
N ILE A 211 -4.13 29.84 3.12
CA ILE A 211 -4.04 28.52 3.76
C ILE A 211 -2.60 27.97 3.67
N PHE A 212 -1.96 28.05 2.50
CA PHE A 212 -0.57 27.60 2.35
C PHE A 212 0.42 28.46 3.12
N LYS A 213 0.19 29.78 3.21
CA LYS A 213 1.02 30.68 4.01
C LYS A 213 0.95 30.31 5.48
N LYS A 214 -0.27 30.10 6.00
CA LYS A 214 -0.51 29.69 7.39
C LYS A 214 0.10 28.33 7.71
N GLN A 215 -0.02 27.35 6.81
CA GLN A 215 0.62 26.04 6.96
C GLN A 215 2.16 26.16 7.03
N ARG A 216 2.77 27.01 6.21
CA ARG A 216 4.24 27.24 6.28
C ARG A 216 4.64 27.95 7.56
N GLU A 217 3.89 28.96 8.00
CA GLU A 217 4.15 29.69 9.23
C GLU A 217 3.99 28.78 10.47
N ASP A 218 3.00 27.90 10.48
CA ASP A 218 2.81 26.91 11.55
C ASP A 218 3.97 25.90 11.61
N VAL A 219 4.57 25.55 10.47
CA VAL A 219 5.77 24.70 10.42
C VAL A 219 7.01 25.45 10.92
N LEU A 220 7.23 26.69 10.48
CA LEU A 220 8.37 27.52 10.89
C LEU A 220 8.33 27.93 12.37
N ASN A 221 7.15 28.26 12.90
CA ASN A 221 6.97 28.61 14.31
C ASN A 221 7.17 27.39 15.23
N ARG A 222 7.09 26.18 14.70
CA ARG A 222 7.41 24.95 15.43
C ARG A 222 8.89 24.63 15.39
N SER A 223 9.59 24.93 14.29
CA SER A 223 11.05 24.72 14.20
C SER A 223 11.87 25.72 15.04
N THR A 224 11.29 26.87 15.39
CA THR A 224 11.97 27.96 16.15
C THR A 224 11.65 27.97 17.65
N LYS A 225 10.73 27.12 18.13
CA LYS A 225 10.37 27.02 19.56
C LYS A 225 11.12 25.90 20.31
N ILE A 226 12.12 25.30 19.67
CA ILE A 226 12.99 24.29 20.26
C ILE A 226 14.42 24.85 20.23
N ASP A 227 14.64 25.87 21.05
CA ASP A 227 15.95 26.23 21.62
C ASP A 227 15.81 26.14 23.15
#